data_AF-A0A328SWP2-F1
#
_entry.id   AF-A0A328SWP2-F1
#
_cell.length_a   1.000
_cell.length_b   1.000
_cell.length_c   1.000
_cell.angle_alpha   90.00
_cell.angle_beta   90.00
_cell.angle_gamma   90.00
#
_symmetry.space_group_name_H-M   'P 1'
#
loop_
_entity.id
_entity.type
_entity.pdbx_description
1 polymer ?
#
loop_
_entity_poly.entity_id
_entity_poly.type
_entity_poly.pdbx_seq_one_letter_code
_entity_poly.pdbx_strand_id
1 'polypeptide(L)'
;MWINPLTDSVEHANRFTLYGKGPGYFAMLAAVIGVPLLVLYALIRCIRTPMRRRKWLWIVFILFGVTSLSLNWTTGALHFNLLTIQLFGAGAQAQLYSPWILSVGLPVGAIVFLLKRRSLMRSEESSTTVQDEAAPDSEATAQ
;
A
#
# COMPACT_ATOMS: atom_id res chain seq x y z
N MET A 1 25.04 -43.56 12.63
CA MET A 1 24.03 -42.51 12.37
C MET A 1 24.63 -41.58 11.32
N TRP A 2 24.28 -41.76 10.05
CA TRP A 2 24.84 -40.95 8.96
C TRP A 2 24.04 -39.66 8.86
N ILE A 3 24.69 -38.53 9.10
CA ILE A 3 24.12 -37.19 8.91
C ILE A 3 24.49 -36.80 7.48
N ASN A 4 23.55 -36.91 6.54
CA ASN A 4 23.76 -36.39 5.19
C ASN A 4 23.68 -34.85 5.25
N PRO A 5 24.71 -34.10 4.82
CA PRO A 5 24.60 -32.65 4.71
C PRO A 5 23.68 -32.31 3.52
N LEU A 6 22.37 -32.23 3.76
CA LEU A 6 21.40 -31.71 2.78
C LEU A 6 21.51 -30.18 2.59
N THR A 7 22.41 -29.52 3.32
CA THR A 7 22.49 -28.06 3.43
C THR A 7 22.79 -27.38 2.10
N ASP A 8 23.71 -27.92 1.28
CA ASP A 8 24.01 -27.35 -0.05
C ASP A 8 22.84 -27.50 -1.04
N SER A 9 22.08 -28.59 -0.94
CA SER A 9 20.95 -28.87 -1.83
C SER A 9 19.78 -27.90 -1.61
N VAL A 10 19.47 -27.54 -0.36
CA VAL A 10 18.33 -26.67 -0.03
C VAL A 10 18.63 -25.19 -0.30
N GLU A 11 19.86 -24.75 -0.13
CA GLU A 11 20.26 -23.37 -0.41
C GLU A 11 20.32 -23.09 -1.91
N HIS A 12 20.83 -24.04 -2.71
CA HIS A 12 20.79 -23.93 -4.17
C HIS A 12 19.37 -24.00 -4.75
N ALA A 13 18.47 -24.81 -4.16
CA ALA A 13 17.08 -24.90 -4.61
C ALA A 13 16.24 -23.64 -4.30
N ASN A 14 16.54 -22.94 -3.20
CA ASN A 14 15.80 -21.75 -2.75
C ASN A 14 16.45 -20.41 -3.14
N ARG A 15 17.55 -20.45 -3.90
CA ARG A 15 18.20 -19.25 -4.43
C ARG A 15 17.18 -18.41 -5.22
N PHE A 16 17.22 -17.10 -5.02
CA PHE A 16 16.57 -16.14 -5.92
C PHE A 16 17.20 -16.25 -7.31
N THR A 17 16.69 -17.15 -8.15
CA THR A 17 17.06 -17.24 -9.56
C THR A 17 15.99 -16.57 -10.41
N LEU A 18 16.42 -15.88 -11.45
CA LEU A 18 15.55 -15.34 -12.50
C LEU A 18 15.57 -16.23 -13.75
N TYR A 19 16.42 -17.26 -13.76
CA TYR A 19 16.66 -18.13 -14.90
C TYR A 19 15.57 -19.21 -15.00
N GLY A 20 14.88 -19.28 -16.14
CA GLY A 20 13.85 -20.30 -16.42
C GLY A 20 12.49 -20.08 -15.78
N LYS A 21 12.21 -18.91 -15.18
CA LYS A 21 10.91 -18.61 -14.56
C LYS A 21 9.90 -18.06 -15.56
N GLY A 22 8.65 -18.51 -15.44
CA GLY A 22 7.56 -18.07 -16.30
C GLY A 22 7.15 -16.59 -16.09
N PRO A 23 6.37 -16.01 -17.02
CA PRO A 23 6.00 -14.59 -17.01
C PRO A 23 5.28 -14.13 -15.74
N GLY A 24 4.56 -15.02 -15.04
CA GLY A 24 3.88 -14.70 -13.78
C GLY A 24 4.82 -14.26 -12.65
N TYR A 25 6.06 -14.76 -12.61
CA TYR A 25 7.05 -14.36 -11.61
C TYR A 25 7.51 -12.92 -11.81
N PHE A 26 7.73 -12.53 -13.07
CA PHE A 26 8.10 -11.16 -13.42
C PHE A 26 6.94 -10.18 -13.17
N ALA A 27 5.70 -10.59 -13.46
CA ALA A 27 4.52 -9.79 -13.15
C ALA A 27 4.38 -9.54 -11.64
N MET A 28 4.58 -10.58 -10.82
CA MET A 28 4.56 -10.45 -9.36
C MET A 28 5.69 -9.54 -8.86
N LEU A 29 6.91 -9.70 -9.39
CA LEU A 29 8.04 -8.86 -9.01
C LEU A 29 7.81 -7.39 -9.39
N ALA A 30 7.26 -7.14 -10.58
CA ALA A 30 6.85 -5.81 -11.01
C ALA A 30 5.75 -5.23 -10.11
N ALA A 31 4.79 -6.05 -9.67
CA ALA A 31 3.72 -5.61 -8.76
C ALA A 31 4.25 -5.27 -7.36
N VAL A 32 5.16 -6.08 -6.81
CA VAL A 32 5.81 -5.85 -5.51
C VAL A 32 6.61 -4.55 -5.50
N ILE A 33 7.15 -4.11 -6.65
CA ILE A 33 7.85 -2.81 -6.77
C ILE A 33 6.86 -1.68 -7.10
N GLY A 34 5.92 -1.93 -8.02
CA GLY A 34 4.99 -0.91 -8.52
C GLY A 34 3.97 -0.45 -7.48
N VAL A 35 3.44 -1.37 -6.67
CA VAL A 35 2.47 -1.04 -5.61
C VAL A 35 3.04 -0.08 -4.55
N PRO A 36 4.22 -0.32 -3.93
CA PRO A 36 4.76 0.61 -2.95
C PRO A 36 5.14 1.94 -3.60
N LEU A 37 5.59 1.97 -4.86
CA LEU A 37 5.79 3.23 -5.59
C LEU A 37 4.49 4.01 -5.77
N LEU A 38 3.39 3.35 -6.10
CA LEU A 38 2.07 3.98 -6.20
C LEU A 38 1.61 4.52 -4.84
N VAL A 39 1.78 3.74 -3.77
CA VAL A 39 1.46 4.16 -2.40
C VAL A 39 2.29 5.38 -2.00
N LEU A 40 3.60 5.36 -2.24
CA LEU A 40 4.50 6.49 -1.98
C LEU A 40 4.10 7.73 -2.79
N TYR A 41 3.79 7.56 -4.07
CA TYR A 41 3.32 8.65 -4.92
C TYR A 41 2.03 9.28 -4.38
N ALA A 42 1.04 8.44 -4.01
CA ALA A 42 -0.20 8.90 -3.40
C ALA A 42 0.05 9.60 -2.05
N LEU A 43 0.96 9.08 -1.24
CA LEU A 43 1.34 9.66 0.05
C LEU A 43 2.01 11.03 -0.12
N ILE A 44 2.98 11.17 -1.02
CA ILE A 44 3.63 12.45 -1.34
C ILE A 44 2.59 13.47 -1.82
N ARG A 45 1.67 13.05 -2.70
CA ARG A 45 0.58 13.90 -3.18
C ARG A 45 -0.41 14.27 -2.07
N CYS A 46 -0.66 13.37 -1.13
CA CYS A 46 -1.50 13.62 0.03
C CYS A 46 -0.88 14.66 0.97
N ILE A 47 0.42 14.54 1.26
CA ILE A 47 1.15 15.50 2.10
C ILE A 47 1.18 16.89 1.43
N ARG A 48 1.43 16.95 0.11
CA ARG A 48 1.47 18.21 -0.64
C ARG A 48 0.10 18.86 -0.85
N THR A 49 -1.01 18.13 -0.76
CA THR A 49 -2.34 18.71 -0.93
C THR A 49 -2.82 19.29 0.42
N PRO A 50 -3.16 20.58 0.53
CA PRO A 50 -3.58 21.20 1.80
C PRO A 50 -5.03 20.84 2.18
N MET A 51 -5.32 19.57 2.51
CA MET A 51 -6.57 19.15 3.16
C MET A 51 -6.48 19.33 4.68
N ARG A 52 -7.13 20.34 5.26
CA ARG A 52 -6.82 20.79 6.64
C ARG A 52 -7.37 19.88 7.74
N ARG A 53 -8.49 19.18 7.53
CA ARG A 53 -9.15 18.38 8.60
C ARG A 53 -9.07 16.85 8.49
N ARG A 54 -8.98 16.26 7.29
CA ARG A 54 -9.08 14.78 7.10
C ARG A 54 -7.79 14.09 6.62
N LYS A 55 -6.65 14.80 6.61
CA LYS A 55 -5.34 14.27 6.15
C LYS A 55 -4.92 12.98 6.82
N TRP A 56 -5.01 12.91 8.14
CA TRP A 56 -4.53 11.77 8.92
C TRP A 56 -5.28 10.47 8.61
N LEU A 57 -6.61 10.54 8.47
CA LEU A 57 -7.43 9.38 8.09
C LEU A 57 -7.04 8.87 6.70
N TRP A 58 -6.78 9.77 5.75
CA TRP A 58 -6.33 9.39 4.40
C TRP A 58 -4.94 8.78 4.41
N ILE A 59 -4.00 9.31 5.20
CA ILE A 59 -2.64 8.76 5.32
C ILE A 59 -2.70 7.30 5.80
N VAL A 60 -3.43 7.04 6.89
CA VAL A 60 -3.61 5.69 7.43
C VAL A 60 -4.25 4.78 6.39
N PHE A 61 -5.31 5.25 5.72
CA PHE A 61 -6.00 4.46 4.70
C PHE A 61 -5.12 4.14 3.47
N ILE A 62 -4.21 5.05 3.09
CA ILE A 62 -3.25 4.84 1.99
C ILE A 62 -2.13 3.87 2.39
N LEU A 63 -1.70 3.91 3.66
CA LEU A 63 -0.60 3.09 4.16
C LEU A 63 -0.97 1.61 4.31
N PHE A 64 -2.22 1.32 4.68
CA PHE A 64 -2.68 -0.04 4.96
C PHE A 64 -3.46 -0.64 3.78
N GLY A 65 -2.89 -1.67 3.16
CA GLY A 65 -3.64 -2.59 2.30
C GLY A 65 -4.37 -3.63 3.15
N VAL A 66 -5.60 -3.99 2.77
CA VAL A 66 -6.45 -4.97 3.50
C VAL A 66 -6.46 -6.36 2.87
N THR A 67 -5.90 -6.49 1.66
CA THR A 67 -5.77 -7.75 0.93
C THR A 67 -4.31 -8.09 0.74
N SER A 68 -3.99 -9.36 0.53
CA SER A 68 -2.65 -9.81 0.21
C SER A 68 -2.70 -11.02 -0.72
N LEU A 69 -2.02 -10.92 -1.85
CA LEU A 69 -1.70 -12.01 -2.77
C LEU A 69 -0.22 -12.33 -2.60
N SER A 70 0.11 -13.54 -2.15
CA SER A 70 1.48 -14.00 -2.01
C SER A 70 1.84 -15.07 -3.01
N LEU A 71 3.10 -15.05 -3.46
CA LEU A 71 3.71 -16.00 -4.36
C LEU A 71 4.92 -16.61 -3.65
N ASN A 72 4.92 -17.93 -3.54
CA ASN A 72 6.12 -18.68 -3.20
C ASN A 72 7.06 -18.68 -4.41
N TRP A 73 8.23 -18.06 -4.25
CA TRP A 73 9.19 -17.89 -5.33
C TRP A 73 9.80 -19.21 -5.79
N THR A 74 9.91 -20.22 -4.94
CA THR A 74 10.50 -21.52 -5.31
C THR A 74 9.48 -22.43 -5.98
N THR A 75 8.27 -22.55 -5.42
CA THR A 75 7.25 -23.49 -5.92
C THR A 75 6.28 -22.87 -6.93
N GLY A 76 6.16 -21.54 -6.96
CA GLY A 76 5.16 -20.83 -7.76
C GLY A 76 3.76 -20.86 -7.15
N ALA A 77 3.60 -21.38 -5.94
CA ALA A 77 2.32 -21.43 -5.26
C ALA A 77 1.81 -20.01 -4.97
N LEU A 78 0.58 -19.72 -5.37
CA LEU A 78 -0.12 -18.48 -5.08
C LEU A 78 -1.06 -18.68 -3.90
N HIS A 79 -1.06 -17.73 -2.97
CA HIS A 79 -1.98 -17.69 -1.85
C HIS A 79 -2.66 -16.33 -1.82
N PHE A 80 -3.99 -16.32 -1.70
CA PHE A 80 -4.76 -15.09 -1.66
C PHE A 80 -5.50 -14.97 -0.33
N ASN A 81 -5.29 -13.85 0.36
CA ASN A 81 -5.90 -13.52 1.63
C ASN A 81 -6.62 -12.18 1.49
N LEU A 82 -7.93 -12.17 1.77
CA LEU A 82 -8.75 -10.95 1.70
C LEU A 82 -8.69 -10.10 2.97
N LEU A 83 -8.17 -10.66 4.07
CA LEU A 83 -8.23 -10.06 5.39
C LEU A 83 -6.83 -10.08 6.00
N THR A 84 -5.96 -9.24 5.44
CA THR A 84 -4.56 -9.12 5.87
C THR A 84 -4.16 -7.65 5.82
N ILE A 85 -3.58 -7.17 6.91
CA ILE A 85 -3.09 -5.80 7.00
C ILE A 85 -1.65 -5.80 6.50
N GLN A 86 -1.39 -5.08 5.41
CA GLN A 86 -0.06 -4.96 4.82
C GLN A 86 0.35 -3.50 4.69
N LEU A 87 1.51 -3.16 5.25
CA LEU A 87 2.07 -1.83 5.13
C LEU A 87 2.64 -1.63 3.71
N PHE A 88 2.30 -0.51 3.08
CA PHE A 88 2.66 -0.19 1.68
C PHE A 88 2.11 -1.15 0.61
N GLY A 89 1.23 -2.09 0.99
CA GLY A 89 0.63 -3.04 0.05
C GLY A 89 1.64 -3.96 -0.64
N ALA A 90 2.86 -4.11 -0.13
CA ALA A 90 3.85 -5.04 -0.69
C ALA A 90 4.81 -5.55 0.38
N GLY A 91 5.44 -6.69 0.13
CA GLY A 91 6.30 -7.37 1.09
C GLY A 91 7.12 -8.46 0.44
N ALA A 92 8.31 -8.69 0.99
CA ALA A 92 9.16 -9.81 0.63
C ALA A 92 9.75 -10.36 1.94
N GLN A 93 9.56 -11.65 2.18
CA GLN A 93 10.06 -12.30 3.39
C GLN A 93 10.64 -13.68 3.05
N ALA A 94 11.71 -14.04 3.73
CA ALA A 94 12.29 -15.37 3.71
C ALA A 94 12.76 -15.71 5.12
N GLN A 95 12.50 -16.94 5.56
CA GLN A 95 13.11 -17.49 6.77
C GLN A 95 14.40 -18.24 6.39
N LEU A 96 15.22 -18.58 7.39
CA LEU A 96 16.47 -19.28 7.17
C LEU A 96 16.22 -20.61 6.41
N TYR A 97 16.85 -20.76 5.25
CA TYR A 97 16.67 -21.90 4.31
C TYR A 97 15.24 -22.09 3.76
N SER A 98 14.37 -21.08 3.88
CA SER A 98 12.99 -21.12 3.40
C SER A 98 12.85 -20.39 2.06
N PRO A 99 11.92 -20.81 1.18
CA PRO A 99 11.65 -20.10 -0.06
C PRO A 99 11.26 -18.64 0.18
N TRP A 100 11.65 -17.77 -0.74
CA TRP A 100 11.22 -16.39 -0.73
C TRP A 100 9.72 -16.30 -0.99
N ILE A 101 9.02 -15.59 -0.12
CA ILE A 101 7.59 -15.31 -0.28
C ILE A 101 7.46 -13.83 -0.62
N LEU A 102 7.03 -13.58 -1.85
CA LEU A 102 6.65 -12.25 -2.30
C LEU A 102 5.17 -12.04 -2.01
N SER A 103 4.77 -10.89 -1.49
CA SER A 103 3.37 -10.55 -1.26
C SER A 103 3.04 -9.15 -1.76
N VAL A 104 1.87 -9.03 -2.35
CA VAL A 104 1.33 -7.76 -2.85
C VAL A 104 -0.15 -7.65 -2.46
N GLY A 105 -0.51 -6.55 -1.83
CA GLY A 105 -1.88 -6.18 -1.52
C GLY A 105 -2.43 -5.18 -2.52
N LEU A 106 -3.74 -5.16 -2.70
CA LEU A 106 -4.38 -4.09 -3.46
C LEU A 106 -4.34 -2.79 -2.64
N PRO A 107 -3.67 -1.72 -3.13
CA PRO A 107 -3.59 -0.44 -2.44
C PRO A 107 -4.88 0.35 -2.69
N VAL A 108 -6.02 -0.20 -2.26
CA VAL A 108 -7.36 0.39 -2.48
C VAL A 108 -7.39 1.82 -1.95
N GLY A 109 -6.79 2.09 -0.79
CA GLY A 109 -6.76 3.44 -0.23
C GLY A 109 -6.03 4.46 -1.08
N ALA A 110 -4.91 4.08 -1.70
CA ALA A 110 -4.18 4.95 -2.63
C ALA A 110 -5.00 5.26 -3.89
N ILE A 111 -5.66 4.25 -4.47
CA ILE A 111 -6.50 4.39 -5.66
C ILE A 111 -7.68 5.31 -5.35
N VAL A 112 -8.42 5.05 -4.26
CA VAL A 112 -9.58 5.84 -3.86
C VAL A 112 -9.17 7.29 -3.55
N PHE A 113 -8.02 7.51 -2.92
CA PHE A 113 -7.49 8.86 -2.67
C PHE A 113 -7.24 9.63 -3.96
N LEU A 114 -6.54 9.02 -4.92
CA LEU A 114 -6.22 9.64 -6.21
C LEU A 114 -7.48 10.02 -6.98
N LEU A 115 -8.51 9.16 -6.96
CA LEU A 115 -9.79 9.42 -7.62
C LEU A 115 -10.61 10.51 -6.90
N LYS A 116 -10.69 10.46 -5.57
CA LYS A 116 -11.54 11.38 -4.78
C LYS A 116 -10.89 12.75 -4.53
N ARG A 117 -9.59 12.91 -4.83
CA ARG A 117 -8.82 14.14 -4.66
C ARG A 117 -9.55 15.40 -5.13
N ARG A 118 -10.14 15.38 -6.34
CA ARG A 118 -10.81 16.56 -6.92
C ARG A 118 -12.07 16.97 -6.16
N SER A 119 -12.85 16.00 -5.69
CA SER A 119 -14.08 16.24 -4.94
C SER A 119 -13.79 16.80 -3.54
N LEU A 120 -12.77 16.28 -2.86
CA LEU A 120 -12.37 16.75 -1.53
C LEU A 120 -11.90 18.21 -1.52
N MET A 121 -11.26 18.67 -2.60
CA MET A 121 -10.86 20.08 -2.74
C MET A 121 -12.06 21.02 -2.88
N ARG A 122 -13.12 20.61 -3.58
CA ARG A 122 -14.35 21.39 -3.76
C ARG A 122 -15.19 21.48 -2.48
N SER A 123 -15.20 20.42 -1.67
CA SER A 123 -15.98 20.39 -0.43
C SER A 123 -15.39 21.29 0.66
N GLU A 124 -14.07 21.44 0.73
CA GLU A 124 -13.43 22.33 1.71
C GLU A 124 -13.76 23.81 1.42
N GLU A 125 -13.75 24.22 0.15
CA GLU A 125 -14.07 25.58 -0.28
C GLU A 125 -15.51 25.99 0.12
N SER A 126 -16.49 25.11 -0.13
CA SER A 126 -17.88 25.37 0.23
C SER A 126 -18.12 25.45 1.74
N SER A 127 -17.34 24.76 2.56
CA SER A 127 -17.49 24.80 4.03
C SER A 127 -16.86 26.04 4.67
N THR A 128 -15.84 26.64 4.05
CA THR A 128 -15.23 27.88 4.55
C THR A 128 -16.11 29.09 4.25
N THR A 129 -16.73 29.18 3.07
CA THR A 129 -17.61 30.30 2.71
C THR A 129 -18.87 30.39 3.58
N VAL A 130 -19.47 29.25 3.96
CA VAL A 130 -20.69 29.23 4.78
C VAL A 130 -20.44 29.62 6.26
N GLN A 131 -19.23 29.42 6.77
CA GLN A 131 -18.87 29.81 8.15
C GLN A 131 -18.49 31.28 8.30
N ASP A 132 -18.02 31.91 7.23
CA ASP A 132 -17.63 33.33 7.23
C ASP A 132 -18.86 34.25 7.04
N GLU A 133 -19.87 33.80 6.29
CA GLU A 133 -21.07 34.59 5.99
C GLU A 133 -22.13 34.60 7.11
N ALA A 134 -22.00 33.72 8.10
CA ALA A 134 -22.92 33.67 9.26
C ALA A 134 -22.52 34.63 10.41
N ALA A 135 -21.49 35.47 10.21
CA ALA A 135 -20.92 36.35 11.23
C ALA A 135 -20.93 37.86 10.88
N PRO A 136 -22.06 38.41 10.40
CA PRO A 136 -22.42 39.78 10.78
C PRO A 136 -23.83 39.70 11.36
N ASP A 137 -24.09 40.03 12.64
CA ASP A 137 -24.71 41.33 12.97
C ASP A 137 -24.90 41.51 14.51
N SER A 138 -24.37 40.62 15.38
CA SER A 138 -24.75 40.63 16.81
C SER A 138 -23.97 41.61 17.71
N GLU A 139 -22.98 42.35 17.20
CA GLU A 139 -22.16 43.27 18.02
C GLU A 139 -22.52 44.77 17.86
N ALA A 140 -23.51 45.13 17.04
CA ALA A 140 -23.80 46.55 16.74
C ALA A 140 -24.85 47.24 17.64
N THR A 141 -25.34 46.65 18.73
CA THR A 141 -26.44 47.21 19.57
C THR A 141 -26.12 47.37 21.07
N ALA A 142 -24.87 47.64 21.42
CA ALA A 142 -24.51 48.07 22.78
C ALA A 142 -23.75 49.40 22.76
N GLN A 143 -24.46 50.49 22.47
CA GLN A 143 -24.08 51.86 22.80
C GLN A 143 -25.26 52.57 23.46
#